data_AF-A0A9E3SMQ1-F1
#
_entry.id   AF-A0A9E3SMQ1-F1
#
_cell.length_a   1.000
_cell.length_b   1.000
_cell.length_c   1.000
_cell.angle_alpha   90.00
_cell.angle_beta   90.00
_cell.angle_gamma   90.00
#
_symmetry.space_group_name_H-M   'P 1'
#
loop_
_entity.id
_entity.type
_entity.pdbx_description
1 polymer ?
#
loop_
_entity_poly.entity_id
_entity_poly.type
_entity_poly.pdbx_seq_one_letter_code
_entity_poly.pdbx_strand_id
1 'polypeptide(L)'
;MALQADRNLYPGINAHLNSFLQNESGGWRSFHAEHITDIAREVDQRLPSGYFTRSEKSLQIEDFDPGSGDQGRSRTTPDVTIYRQRTSHRGLSQARIQEVVPSLTMPLPETLDEEDELTGLVIYQAGEGSILGRPITRLEPLSPANKRGGSHHEQYMHKRSETLKSGLRLVEIDYLHQTPPVIRVLPDYSSGAPGAVPYTILISDPRPTFE
;
A
#
# COMPACT_ATOMS: atom_id res chain seq x y z
N MET A 1 9.36 -25.22 15.70
CA MET A 1 9.83 -24.67 14.40
C MET A 1 9.73 -23.14 14.47
N ALA A 2 10.65 -22.37 13.91
CA ALA A 2 10.72 -20.90 14.10
C ALA A 2 9.51 -20.11 13.57
N LEU A 3 8.63 -20.72 12.77
CA LEU A 3 7.33 -20.18 12.38
C LEU A 3 6.28 -20.20 13.50
N GLN A 4 6.41 -21.13 14.46
CA GLN A 4 5.46 -21.37 15.55
C GLN A 4 5.97 -20.83 16.89
N ALA A 5 7.12 -20.15 16.89
CA ALA A 5 7.65 -19.54 18.09
C ALA A 5 6.77 -18.35 18.49
N ASP A 6 6.50 -18.23 19.79
CA ASP A 6 5.76 -17.12 20.41
C ASP A 6 6.49 -15.78 20.30
N ARG A 7 7.80 -15.83 20.08
CA ARG A 7 8.66 -14.67 19.88
C ARG A 7 9.55 -14.85 18.65
N ASN A 8 9.92 -13.72 18.05
CA ASN A 8 10.88 -13.71 16.96
C ASN A 8 12.26 -14.18 17.46
N LEU A 9 12.80 -15.23 16.83
CA LEU A 9 14.11 -15.80 17.16
C LEU A 9 15.26 -15.17 16.36
N TYR A 10 14.95 -14.19 15.51
CA TYR A 10 15.91 -13.47 14.69
C TYR A 10 16.19 -12.07 15.28
N PRO A 11 17.43 -11.56 15.13
CA PRO A 11 17.76 -10.19 15.56
C PRO A 11 17.04 -9.11 14.74
N GLY A 12 16.50 -9.47 13.57
CA GLY A 12 15.72 -8.61 12.69
C GLY A 12 14.49 -9.34 12.17
N ILE A 13 14.19 -9.22 10.88
CA ILE A 13 13.03 -9.90 10.27
C ILE A 13 13.11 -11.42 10.50
N ASN A 14 11.98 -12.03 10.88
CA ASN A 14 11.89 -13.49 10.95
C ASN A 14 12.02 -14.08 9.54
N ALA A 15 13.17 -14.70 9.26
CA ALA A 15 13.50 -15.17 7.92
C ALA A 15 12.49 -16.20 7.40
N HIS A 16 12.06 -17.15 8.25
CA HIS A 16 11.08 -18.16 7.84
C HIS A 16 9.70 -17.58 7.58
N LEU A 17 9.23 -16.69 8.46
CA LEU A 17 7.95 -16.01 8.26
C LEU A 17 7.99 -15.18 6.97
N ASN A 18 9.05 -14.40 6.75
CA ASN A 18 9.19 -13.59 5.56
C ASN A 18 9.22 -14.43 4.28
N SER A 19 9.96 -15.55 4.26
CA SER A 19 9.95 -16.46 3.12
C SER A 19 8.59 -17.13 2.92
N PHE A 20 7.86 -17.43 4.00
CA PHE A 20 6.51 -17.97 3.92
C PHE A 20 5.52 -16.96 3.32
N LEU A 21 5.54 -15.70 3.79
CA LEU A 21 4.67 -14.62 3.34
C LEU A 21 4.83 -14.32 1.83
N GLN A 22 6.02 -14.53 1.27
CA GLN A 22 6.33 -14.28 -0.15
C GLN A 22 5.84 -15.37 -1.11
N ASN A 23 5.38 -16.51 -0.59
CA ASN A 23 4.73 -17.54 -1.43
C ASN A 23 3.27 -17.16 -1.72
N GLU A 24 2.67 -17.72 -2.78
CA GLU A 24 1.27 -17.42 -3.18
C GLU A 24 0.25 -17.57 -2.05
N SER A 25 0.42 -18.58 -1.19
CA SER A 25 -0.45 -18.84 -0.03
C SER A 25 -0.05 -18.08 1.24
N GLY A 26 1.04 -17.32 1.19
CA GLY A 26 1.68 -16.68 2.34
C GLY A 26 0.91 -15.49 2.91
N GLY A 27 0.04 -14.86 2.12
CA GLY A 27 -0.79 -13.74 2.59
C GLY A 27 -0.04 -12.40 2.65
N TRP A 28 0.90 -12.15 1.74
CA TRP A 28 1.63 -10.87 1.68
C TRP A 28 0.73 -9.64 1.72
N ARG A 29 -0.41 -9.68 1.01
CA ARG A 29 -1.35 -8.56 0.93
C ARG A 29 -1.88 -8.14 2.31
N SER A 30 -2.28 -9.10 3.13
CA SER A 30 -2.78 -8.84 4.49
C SER A 30 -1.66 -8.32 5.39
N PHE A 31 -0.50 -8.97 5.35
CA PHE A 31 0.68 -8.51 6.07
C PHE A 31 1.04 -7.07 5.69
N HIS A 32 1.06 -6.75 4.40
CA HIS A 32 1.44 -5.44 3.88
C HIS A 32 0.49 -4.32 4.37
N ALA A 33 -0.82 -4.56 4.32
CA ALA A 33 -1.83 -3.61 4.79
C ALA A 33 -1.74 -3.36 6.32
N GLU A 34 -1.60 -4.42 7.11
CA GLU A 34 -1.42 -4.32 8.57
C GLU A 34 -0.10 -3.61 8.89
N HIS A 35 0.97 -3.98 8.20
CA HIS A 35 2.31 -3.46 8.46
C HIS A 35 2.44 -1.97 8.13
N ILE A 36 1.78 -1.47 7.08
CA ILE A 36 1.70 -0.02 6.82
C ILE A 36 1.06 0.71 8.00
N THR A 37 -0.01 0.15 8.55
CA THR A 37 -0.72 0.72 9.70
C THR A 37 0.16 0.73 10.95
N ASP A 38 0.91 -0.33 11.18
CA ASP A 38 1.85 -0.43 12.30
C ASP A 38 3.03 0.53 12.13
N ILE A 39 3.58 0.66 10.92
CA ILE A 39 4.60 1.68 10.60
C ILE A 39 4.03 3.08 10.87
N ALA A 40 2.83 3.38 10.41
CA ALA A 40 2.19 4.68 10.66
C ALA A 40 2.10 5.00 12.15
N ARG A 41 1.61 4.04 12.94
CA ARG A 41 1.49 4.18 14.40
C ARG A 41 2.83 4.42 15.08
N GLU A 42 3.88 3.70 14.67
CA GLU A 42 5.22 3.84 15.24
C GLU A 42 5.90 5.14 14.80
N VAL A 43 5.70 5.57 13.55
CA VAL A 43 6.24 6.83 13.04
C VAL A 43 5.57 8.00 13.75
N ASP A 44 4.23 8.04 13.85
CA ASP A 44 3.49 9.11 14.52
C ASP A 44 3.95 9.34 15.96
N GLN A 45 4.23 8.28 16.71
CA GLN A 45 4.73 8.39 18.10
C GLN A 45 6.10 9.06 18.21
N ARG A 46 6.89 9.05 17.13
CA ARG A 46 8.25 9.58 17.10
C ARG A 46 8.35 10.91 16.33
N LEU A 47 7.27 11.34 15.69
CA LEU A 47 7.26 12.60 14.95
C LEU A 47 7.30 13.80 15.91
N PRO A 48 8.04 14.87 15.57
CA PRO A 48 7.98 16.13 16.31
C PRO A 48 6.59 16.74 16.27
N SER A 49 6.30 17.62 17.23
CA SER A 49 5.07 18.42 17.20
C SER A 49 4.93 19.18 15.87
N GLY A 50 3.72 19.20 15.31
CA GLY A 50 3.45 19.79 14.01
C GLY A 50 3.71 18.86 12.82
N TYR A 51 4.03 17.58 13.04
CA TYR A 51 4.07 16.56 12.00
C TYR A 51 3.11 15.42 12.32
N PHE A 52 2.57 14.80 11.27
CA PHE A 52 1.68 13.64 11.40
C PHE A 52 1.73 12.80 10.13
N THR A 53 1.31 11.54 10.21
CA THR A 53 1.23 10.63 9.07
C THR A 53 -0.20 10.43 8.57
N ARG A 54 -0.33 10.10 7.28
CA ARG A 54 -1.58 9.63 6.67
C ARG A 54 -1.28 8.53 5.66
N SER A 55 -2.10 7.48 5.68
CA SER A 55 -2.10 6.47 4.62
C SER A 55 -2.77 7.05 3.38
N GLU A 56 -2.12 6.95 2.23
CA GLU A 56 -2.63 7.46 0.96
C GLU A 56 -2.66 6.37 -0.10
N LYS A 57 -3.76 6.36 -0.85
CA LYS A 57 -3.86 5.57 -2.07
C LYS A 57 -3.06 6.27 -3.15
N SER A 58 -2.20 5.50 -3.81
CA SER A 58 -1.26 5.97 -4.83
C SER A 58 -1.93 6.58 -6.08
N LEU A 59 -3.27 6.59 -6.18
CA LEU A 59 -4.03 7.20 -7.27
C LEU A 59 -4.24 8.72 -7.14
N GLN A 60 -3.81 9.35 -6.04
CA GLN A 60 -4.06 10.77 -5.79
C GLN A 60 -2.80 11.56 -5.46
N ILE A 61 -1.83 11.55 -6.37
CA ILE A 61 -1.03 12.78 -6.57
C ILE A 61 -1.64 13.44 -7.80
N GLU A 62 -2.88 13.93 -7.67
CA GLU A 62 -3.38 14.89 -8.66
C GLU A 62 -2.53 16.14 -8.51
N ASP A 63 -1.97 16.60 -9.64
CA ASP A 63 -1.29 17.88 -9.74
C ASP A 63 -2.14 18.95 -9.04
N PHE A 64 -1.60 19.58 -8.01
CA PHE A 64 -2.16 20.80 -7.47
C PHE A 64 -1.94 21.91 -8.51
N ASP A 65 -2.84 22.00 -9.49
CA ASP A 65 -2.95 23.14 -10.39
C ASP A 65 -4.02 24.10 -9.83
N PRO A 66 -3.63 25.22 -9.21
CA PRO A 66 -4.58 26.20 -8.66
C PRO A 66 -5.45 26.90 -9.74
N GLY A 67 -5.27 26.57 -11.03
CA GLY A 67 -6.08 27.07 -12.14
C GLY A 67 -7.18 26.12 -12.65
N SER A 68 -7.18 24.85 -12.23
CA SER A 68 -8.03 23.81 -12.83
C SER A 68 -9.14 23.41 -11.86
N GLY A 69 -10.34 23.97 -12.06
CA GLY A 69 -11.52 23.74 -11.22
C GLY A 69 -12.17 22.34 -11.33
N ASP A 70 -11.38 21.27 -11.46
CA ASP A 70 -11.90 19.91 -11.53
C ASP A 70 -11.85 19.26 -10.14
N GLN A 71 -13.00 19.25 -9.46
CA GLN A 71 -13.18 18.50 -8.22
C GLN A 71 -13.54 17.06 -8.58
N GLY A 72 -12.54 16.17 -8.59
CA GLY A 72 -12.72 14.73 -8.68
C GLY A 72 -13.70 14.23 -7.62
N ARG A 73 -14.93 13.92 -8.03
CA ARG A 73 -15.97 13.36 -7.18
C ARG A 73 -15.67 11.90 -6.88
N SER A 74 -14.92 11.63 -5.81
CA SER A 74 -14.81 10.27 -5.27
C SER A 74 -16.12 9.87 -4.58
N ARG A 75 -16.77 8.81 -5.08
CA ARG A 75 -17.93 8.18 -4.42
C ARG A 75 -17.43 7.33 -3.25
N THR A 76 -17.99 7.58 -2.08
CA THR A 76 -17.73 6.85 -0.83
C THR A 76 -18.05 5.35 -0.95
N THR A 77 -17.13 4.50 -0.52
CA THR A 77 -17.34 3.07 -0.23
C THR A 77 -17.11 2.84 1.26
N PRO A 78 -18.03 2.17 1.99
CA PRO A 78 -17.89 1.98 3.44
C PRO A 78 -16.94 0.81 3.79
N ASP A 79 -16.12 0.99 4.83
CA ASP A 79 -15.12 0.00 5.27
C ASP A 79 -15.72 -1.24 5.96
N VAL A 80 -16.98 -1.18 6.43
CA VAL A 80 -17.70 -2.31 7.04
C VAL A 80 -19.18 -2.27 6.68
N THR A 81 -19.74 -3.41 6.29
CA THR A 81 -21.19 -3.58 6.07
C THR A 81 -21.73 -4.74 6.90
N ILE A 82 -22.82 -4.51 7.65
CA ILE A 82 -23.52 -5.54 8.44
C ILE A 82 -24.86 -5.83 7.74
N TYR A 83 -25.11 -7.10 7.40
CA TYR A 83 -26.40 -7.54 6.87
C TYR A 83 -27.29 -8.14 7.96
N ARG A 84 -28.58 -7.78 7.95
CA ARG A 84 -29.60 -8.39 8.81
C ARG A 84 -30.17 -9.63 8.15
N GLN A 85 -29.86 -10.82 8.69
CA GLN A 85 -30.57 -12.05 8.33
C GLN A 85 -32.00 -11.98 8.87
N ARG A 86 -33.01 -11.86 7.98
CA ARG A 86 -34.42 -11.87 8.39
C ARG A 86 -34.76 -13.27 8.90
N THR A 87 -35.18 -13.35 10.16
CA THR A 87 -35.81 -14.54 10.74
C THR A 87 -37.10 -14.84 9.98
N SER A 88 -37.31 -16.13 9.71
CA SER A 88 -38.47 -16.67 9.02
C SER A 88 -39.76 -16.43 9.82
N HIS A 89 -40.51 -15.40 9.47
CA HIS A 89 -41.94 -15.36 9.75
C HIS A 89 -42.68 -16.06 8.61
N ARG A 90 -43.12 -17.30 8.85
CA ARG A 90 -44.00 -18.03 7.93
C ARG A 90 -45.44 -17.81 8.34
N GLY A 91 -46.17 -17.07 7.52
CA GLY A 91 -47.62 -16.94 7.59
C GLY A 91 -48.14 -15.74 6.82
N LEU A 92 -48.21 -15.86 5.49
CA LEU A 92 -49.42 -15.60 4.66
C LEU A 92 -49.08 -15.23 3.20
N SER A 93 -49.91 -15.80 2.31
CA SER A 93 -50.15 -15.51 0.87
C SER A 93 -48.98 -15.56 -0.12
N GLN A 94 -49.01 -16.58 -0.99
CA GLN A 94 -48.29 -16.63 -2.26
C GLN A 94 -48.79 -15.51 -3.19
N ALA A 95 -48.04 -14.42 -3.27
CA ALA A 95 -48.05 -13.55 -4.44
C ALA A 95 -47.16 -14.18 -5.52
N ARG A 96 -47.67 -14.28 -6.74
CA ARG A 96 -46.91 -14.76 -7.91
C ARG A 96 -45.83 -13.73 -8.23
N ILE A 97 -44.60 -14.01 -7.82
CA ILE A 97 -43.44 -13.19 -8.18
C ILE A 97 -43.17 -13.46 -9.66
N GLN A 98 -43.35 -12.44 -10.48
CA GLN A 98 -42.93 -12.44 -11.87
C GLN A 98 -41.39 -12.49 -11.87
N GLU A 99 -40.80 -13.53 -12.47
CA GLU A 99 -39.35 -13.65 -12.58
C GLU A 99 -38.80 -12.43 -13.32
N VAL A 100 -38.08 -11.58 -12.57
CA VAL A 100 -37.29 -10.50 -13.14
C VAL A 100 -36.10 -11.16 -13.83
N VAL A 101 -36.18 -11.31 -15.14
CA VAL A 101 -35.05 -11.78 -15.95
C VAL A 101 -34.05 -10.61 -16.02
N PRO A 102 -32.83 -10.76 -15.47
CA PRO A 102 -31.84 -9.70 -15.53
C PRO A 102 -31.49 -9.40 -16.99
N SER A 103 -31.51 -8.12 -17.38
CA SER A 103 -31.21 -7.70 -18.75
C SER A 103 -29.73 -7.90 -19.13
N LEU A 104 -28.86 -8.09 -18.14
CA LEU A 104 -27.45 -8.40 -18.32
C LEU A 104 -26.95 -9.21 -17.11
N THR A 105 -26.30 -10.33 -17.35
CA THR A 105 -25.57 -11.10 -16.33
C THR A 105 -24.13 -11.16 -16.79
N MET A 106 -23.21 -10.67 -15.96
CA MET A 106 -21.79 -10.66 -16.24
C MET A 106 -21.03 -11.33 -15.08
N PRO A 107 -19.98 -12.11 -15.36
CA PRO A 107 -19.13 -12.69 -14.32
C PRO A 107 -18.55 -11.57 -13.44
N LEU A 108 -18.66 -11.72 -12.12
CA LEU A 108 -18.14 -10.74 -11.15
C LEU A 108 -16.67 -10.35 -11.43
N PRO A 109 -15.74 -11.26 -11.81
CA PRO A 109 -14.37 -10.87 -12.15
C PRO A 109 -14.25 -9.86 -13.31
N GLU A 110 -15.21 -9.85 -14.24
CA GLU A 110 -15.22 -8.90 -15.37
C GLU A 110 -15.77 -7.51 -14.98
N THR A 111 -16.25 -7.36 -13.74
CA THR A 111 -16.71 -6.10 -13.15
C THR A 111 -15.76 -5.54 -12.10
N LEU A 112 -14.75 -6.33 -11.74
CA LEU A 112 -13.76 -5.94 -10.75
C LEU A 112 -12.57 -5.36 -11.50
N ASP A 113 -12.43 -4.04 -11.44
CA ASP A 113 -11.13 -3.43 -11.67
C ASP A 113 -10.24 -3.87 -10.50
N GLU A 114 -9.32 -4.80 -10.75
CA GLU A 114 -8.24 -5.12 -9.80
C GLU A 114 -7.25 -3.95 -9.76
N GLU A 115 -7.72 -2.78 -9.33
CA GLU A 115 -6.83 -1.75 -8.82
C GLU A 115 -6.35 -2.25 -7.46
N ASP A 116 -5.27 -3.05 -7.47
CA ASP A 116 -4.50 -3.27 -6.25
C ASP A 116 -3.94 -1.91 -5.84
N GLU A 117 -4.67 -1.25 -4.96
CA GLU A 117 -4.41 0.08 -4.47
C GLU A 117 -3.07 0.08 -3.73
N LEU A 118 -2.02 0.53 -4.42
CA LEU A 118 -0.73 0.80 -3.77
C LEU A 118 -0.99 1.79 -2.64
N THR A 119 -0.89 1.33 -1.40
CA THR A 119 -1.10 2.15 -0.21
C THR A 119 0.27 2.53 0.31
N GLY A 120 0.56 3.84 0.35
CA GLY A 120 1.77 4.40 0.92
C GLY A 120 1.45 5.18 2.19
N LEU A 121 2.48 5.54 2.95
CA LEU A 121 2.37 6.40 4.12
C LEU A 121 3.04 7.74 3.81
N VAL A 122 2.35 8.86 4.05
CA VAL A 122 2.90 10.19 3.82
C VAL A 122 2.98 10.95 5.14
N ILE A 123 4.16 11.54 5.40
CA ILE A 123 4.38 12.45 6.52
C ILE A 123 4.07 13.87 6.05
N TYR A 124 3.20 14.53 6.80
CA TYR A 124 2.78 15.90 6.63
C TYR A 124 3.36 16.80 7.70
N GLN A 125 3.62 18.06 7.34
CA GLN A 125 3.83 19.15 8.27
C GLN A 125 2.54 19.97 8.38
N ALA A 126 1.99 20.07 9.58
CA ALA A 126 0.86 20.95 9.89
C ALA A 126 1.31 22.42 9.83
N GLY A 127 0.48 23.28 9.22
CA GLY A 127 0.81 24.70 8.98
C GLY A 127 0.64 25.10 7.52
N GLU A 128 1.09 26.31 7.17
CA GLU A 128 0.81 27.00 5.89
C GLU A 128 0.95 26.10 4.65
N GLY A 129 -0.11 26.09 3.82
CA GLY A 129 -0.18 25.37 2.56
C GLY A 129 -1.60 24.89 2.22
N SER A 130 -2.13 23.92 2.98
CA SER A 130 -3.46 23.32 2.75
C SER A 130 -4.15 22.90 4.06
N ILE A 131 -5.45 22.56 4.00
CA ILE A 131 -6.21 21.98 5.14
C ILE A 131 -5.53 20.69 5.67
N LEU A 132 -4.80 19.99 4.81
CA LEU A 132 -4.10 18.74 5.12
C LEU A 132 -2.62 18.95 5.47
N GLY A 133 -2.12 20.19 5.51
CA GLY A 133 -0.69 20.48 5.67
C GLY A 133 0.12 20.28 4.38
N ARG A 134 1.45 20.35 4.50
CA ARG A 134 2.40 20.16 3.39
C ARG A 134 3.00 18.74 3.45
N PRO A 135 2.99 17.95 2.36
CA PRO A 135 3.66 16.66 2.33
C PRO A 135 5.19 16.85 2.34
N ILE A 136 5.89 16.02 3.13
CA ILE A 136 7.33 16.18 3.42
C ILE A 136 8.11 14.93 3.02
N THR A 137 7.55 13.75 3.31
CA THR A 137 8.19 12.46 3.08
C THR A 137 7.13 11.42 2.74
N ARG A 138 7.36 10.61 1.71
CA ARG A 138 6.61 9.41 1.41
C ARG A 138 7.38 8.19 1.90
N LEU A 139 6.73 7.28 2.59
CA LEU A 139 7.21 5.95 2.97
C LEU A 139 6.41 4.89 2.21
N GLU A 140 7.13 3.98 1.58
CA GLU A 140 6.55 2.99 0.68
C GLU A 140 7.14 1.60 0.99
N PRO A 141 6.43 0.79 1.80
CA PRO A 141 6.73 -0.63 1.92
C PRO A 141 6.45 -1.33 0.59
N LEU A 142 7.44 -2.04 0.03
CA LEU A 142 7.27 -2.68 -1.26
C LEU A 142 6.41 -3.93 -1.17
N SER A 143 5.62 -4.15 -2.21
CA SER A 143 4.90 -5.38 -2.48
C SER A 143 5.51 -6.13 -3.67
N PRO A 144 5.27 -7.45 -3.81
CA PRO A 144 5.70 -8.22 -4.98
C PRO A 144 5.28 -7.58 -6.30
N ALA A 145 4.12 -6.94 -6.35
CA ALA A 145 3.63 -6.28 -7.55
C ALA A 145 4.45 -5.04 -7.95
N ASN A 146 5.16 -4.40 -7.01
CA ASN A 146 6.08 -3.28 -7.30
C ASN A 146 7.41 -3.75 -7.89
N LYS A 147 7.75 -5.03 -7.71
CA LYS A 147 9.02 -5.59 -8.15
C LYS A 147 8.98 -5.89 -9.64
N ARG A 148 10.16 -6.02 -10.23
CA ARG A 148 10.29 -6.26 -11.67
C ARG A 148 9.64 -7.59 -12.05
N GLY A 149 8.74 -7.54 -13.04
CA GLY A 149 7.90 -8.68 -13.42
C GLY A 149 6.57 -8.75 -12.68
N GLY A 150 6.35 -7.89 -11.68
CA GLY A 150 5.05 -7.69 -11.03
C GLY A 150 4.12 -6.79 -11.86
N SER A 151 2.81 -6.91 -11.60
CA SER A 151 1.74 -6.20 -12.33
C SER A 151 1.83 -4.67 -12.24
N HIS A 152 2.41 -4.13 -11.17
CA HIS A 152 2.46 -2.68 -10.90
C HIS A 152 3.87 -2.09 -10.99
N HIS A 153 4.84 -2.79 -11.58
CA HIS A 153 6.23 -2.32 -11.66
C HIS A 153 6.36 -0.96 -12.37
N GLU A 154 5.79 -0.83 -13.57
CA GLU A 154 5.91 0.40 -14.37
C GLU A 154 5.23 1.59 -13.67
N GLN A 155 4.03 1.35 -13.12
CA GLN A 155 3.29 2.36 -12.36
C GLN A 155 4.07 2.80 -11.12
N TYR A 156 4.70 1.85 -10.41
CA TYR A 156 5.56 2.13 -9.27
C TYR A 156 6.75 3.01 -9.67
N MET A 157 7.46 2.65 -10.75
CA MET A 157 8.63 3.40 -11.21
C MET A 157 8.28 4.82 -11.67
N HIS A 158 7.10 4.99 -12.29
CA HIS A 158 6.58 6.30 -12.65
C HIS A 158 6.38 7.19 -11.41
N LYS A 159 5.65 6.70 -10.42
CA LYS A 159 5.34 7.44 -9.18
C LYS A 159 6.56 7.70 -8.31
N ARG A 160 7.52 6.77 -8.31
CA ARG A 160 8.84 6.96 -7.70
C ARG A 160 9.52 8.19 -8.32
N SER A 161 9.50 8.31 -9.65
CA SER A 161 10.06 9.46 -10.36
C SER A 161 9.33 10.76 -10.02
N GLU A 162 7.99 10.74 -10.04
CA GLU A 162 7.17 11.91 -9.70
C GLU A 162 7.41 12.39 -8.25
N THR A 163 7.44 11.47 -7.29
CA THR A 163 7.71 11.77 -5.88
C THR A 163 9.06 12.46 -5.70
N LEU A 164 10.11 11.97 -6.37
CA LEU A 164 11.43 12.58 -6.27
C LEU A 164 11.49 13.93 -6.99
N LYS A 165 10.82 14.07 -8.14
CA LYS A 165 10.77 15.32 -8.91
C LYS A 165 9.97 16.42 -8.21
N SER A 166 8.95 16.07 -7.42
CA SER A 166 8.20 17.03 -6.61
C SER A 166 8.97 17.54 -5.39
N GLY A 167 10.18 17.02 -5.16
CA GLY A 167 11.03 17.39 -4.03
C GLY A 167 10.66 16.69 -2.72
N LEU A 168 9.77 15.69 -2.78
CA LEU A 168 9.45 14.85 -1.62
C LEU A 168 10.59 13.87 -1.35
N ARG A 169 10.87 13.67 -0.06
CA ARG A 169 11.75 12.58 0.37
C ARG A 169 11.01 11.26 0.19
N LEU A 170 11.72 10.22 -0.23
CA LEU A 170 11.14 8.90 -0.40
C LEU A 170 11.90 7.88 0.45
N VAL A 171 11.18 7.17 1.30
CA VAL A 171 11.67 6.00 2.04
C VAL A 171 11.06 4.75 1.41
N GLU A 172 11.89 3.87 0.85
CA GLU A 172 11.46 2.60 0.28
C GLU A 172 11.87 1.49 1.25
N ILE A 173 10.93 0.64 1.67
CA ILE A 173 11.21 -0.48 2.57
C ILE A 173 11.00 -1.79 1.81
N ASP A 174 12.09 -2.50 1.54
CA ASP A 174 12.10 -3.72 0.74
C ASP A 174 12.44 -4.93 1.60
N TYR A 175 11.46 -5.80 1.84
CA TYR A 175 11.61 -7.06 2.55
C TYR A 175 11.70 -8.29 1.60
N LEU A 176 11.59 -8.06 0.28
CA LEU A 176 11.31 -9.08 -0.72
C LEU A 176 12.59 -9.75 -1.25
N HIS A 177 13.29 -10.44 -0.34
CA HIS A 177 14.57 -11.10 -0.61
C HIS A 177 14.56 -12.19 -1.68
N GLN A 178 13.40 -12.71 -2.07
CA GLN A 178 13.29 -13.70 -3.15
C GLN A 178 13.30 -13.08 -4.54
N THR A 179 13.31 -11.74 -4.63
CA THR A 179 13.29 -11.00 -5.89
C THR A 179 14.39 -9.93 -5.92
N PRO A 180 14.91 -9.57 -7.11
CA PRO A 180 15.93 -8.54 -7.21
C PRO A 180 15.48 -7.18 -6.67
N PRO A 181 16.37 -6.36 -6.08
CA PRO A 181 16.06 -5.00 -5.64
C PRO A 181 15.47 -4.13 -6.76
N VAL A 182 14.64 -3.15 -6.39
CA VAL A 182 14.10 -2.17 -7.35
C VAL A 182 15.22 -1.34 -7.99
N ILE A 183 16.18 -0.90 -7.16
CA ILE A 183 17.34 -0.15 -7.63
C ILE A 183 18.43 -1.14 -8.08
N ARG A 184 18.72 -1.17 -9.38
CA ARG A 184 19.64 -2.14 -10.01
C ARG A 184 21.09 -2.09 -9.54
N VAL A 185 21.51 -0.98 -8.91
CA VAL A 185 22.87 -0.83 -8.39
C VAL A 185 23.07 -1.58 -7.08
N LEU A 186 21.98 -1.94 -6.39
CA LEU A 186 22.04 -2.64 -5.13
C LEU A 186 22.37 -4.13 -5.35
N PRO A 187 23.19 -4.75 -4.49
CA PRO A 187 23.47 -6.18 -4.56
C PRO A 187 22.18 -7.00 -4.42
N ASP A 188 22.02 -8.01 -5.28
CA ASP A 188 20.84 -8.85 -5.32
C ASP A 188 20.99 -10.09 -4.43
N TYR A 189 20.17 -10.15 -3.38
CA TYR A 189 20.16 -11.26 -2.44
C TYR A 189 19.63 -12.55 -3.08
N SER A 190 18.68 -12.45 -4.00
CA SER A 190 18.06 -13.62 -4.66
C SER A 190 19.04 -14.39 -5.54
N SER A 191 20.09 -13.73 -6.05
CA SER A 191 21.19 -14.34 -6.80
C SER A 191 22.42 -14.67 -5.94
N GLY A 192 22.38 -14.40 -4.63
CA GLY A 192 23.52 -14.63 -3.74
C GLY A 192 24.69 -13.68 -3.97
N ALA A 193 24.43 -12.46 -4.46
CA ALA A 193 25.48 -11.49 -4.74
C ALA A 193 26.30 -11.13 -3.48
N PRO A 194 27.63 -10.95 -3.59
CA PRO A 194 28.46 -10.57 -2.45
C PRO A 194 27.99 -9.25 -1.82
N GLY A 195 27.84 -9.24 -0.49
CA GLY A 195 27.38 -8.05 0.26
C GLY A 195 25.88 -7.79 0.17
N ALA A 196 25.10 -8.65 -0.48
CA ALA A 196 23.65 -8.54 -0.47
C ALA A 196 23.05 -8.84 0.91
N VAL A 197 21.96 -8.12 1.21
CA VAL A 197 21.22 -8.23 2.46
C VAL A 197 19.76 -8.63 2.18
N PRO A 198 19.11 -9.38 3.09
CA PRO A 198 17.76 -9.91 2.87
C PRO A 198 16.65 -8.85 3.02
N TYR A 199 16.99 -7.61 3.35
CA TYR A 199 16.06 -6.49 3.34
C TYR A 199 16.85 -5.19 3.23
N THR A 200 16.20 -4.16 2.68
CA THR A 200 16.80 -2.84 2.51
C THR A 200 15.80 -1.76 2.91
N ILE A 201 16.29 -0.72 3.58
CA ILE A 201 15.57 0.54 3.79
C ILE A 201 16.36 1.61 3.05
N LEU A 202 15.75 2.21 2.03
CA LEU A 202 16.38 3.22 1.19
C LEU A 202 15.78 4.58 1.51
N ILE A 203 16.63 5.58 1.67
CA ILE A 203 16.21 6.98 1.87
C ILE A 203 16.74 7.78 0.68
N SER A 204 15.82 8.32 -0.11
CA SER A 204 16.11 9.22 -1.22
C SER A 204 15.71 10.63 -0.81
N ASP A 205 16.68 11.54 -0.72
CA ASP A 205 16.44 12.96 -0.46
C ASP A 205 16.80 13.76 -1.72
N PRO A 206 15.82 14.27 -2.49
CA PRO A 206 16.09 15.00 -3.73
C PRO A 206 16.53 16.45 -3.49
N ARG A 207 16.58 16.91 -2.23
CA ARG A 207 16.98 18.28 -1.93
C ARG A 207 18.49 18.45 -2.16
N PRO A 208 18.92 19.57 -2.74
CA PRO A 208 20.34 19.82 -2.93
C PRO A 208 21.06 19.86 -1.58
N THR A 209 22.16 19.14 -1.48
CA THR A 209 23.12 19.29 -0.38
C THR A 209 23.98 20.50 -0.67
N PHE A 210 23.87 21.54 0.15
CA PHE A 210 24.84 22.64 0.17
C PHE A 210 26.06 22.15 0.97
N GLU A 211 26.94 21.39 0.32
CA GLU A 211 28.32 21.21 0.79
C GLU A 211 29.20 22.37 0.31
#